data_AF-A0A9D7K891-F1
#
_entry.id   AF-A0A9D7K891-F1
#
_cell.length_a   1.000
_cell.length_b   1.000
_cell.length_c   1.000
_cell.angle_alpha   90.00
_cell.angle_beta   90.00
_cell.angle_gamma   90.00
#
_symmetry.space_group_name_H-M   'P 1'
#
loop_
_entity.id
_entity.type
_entity.pdbx_description
1 polymer ?
#
loop_
_entity_poly.entity_id
_entity_poly.type
_entity_poly.pdbx_seq_one_letter_code
_entity_poly.pdbx_strand_id
1 'polypeptide(L)'
;MYLKNDLVRIIQPDFVYVAEKNNKPVGFMICIPNMNEILIHNKRGRLLPWGIFRLWFGKSKIKTIRVLAMGVIEGYRKQGIEGFYVQCD
;
A
#
# COMPACT_ATOMS: atom_id res chain seq x y z
N MET A 1 -2.58 -18.78 -8.02
CA MET A 1 -1.31 -18.22 -8.52
C MET A 1 -1.55 -17.20 -9.66
N TYR A 2 -2.47 -16.24 -9.48
CA TYR A 2 -2.71 -15.15 -10.46
C TYR A 2 -2.41 -13.77 -9.85
N LEU A 3 -2.57 -13.62 -8.53
CA LEU A 3 -2.37 -12.37 -7.79
C LEU A 3 -0.93 -11.80 -7.90
N LYS A 4 0.07 -12.66 -8.08
CA LYS A 4 1.50 -12.26 -8.10
C LYS A 4 1.81 -11.33 -9.27
N ASN A 5 1.35 -11.66 -10.48
CA ASN A 5 1.79 -10.94 -11.68
C ASN A 5 1.13 -9.56 -11.81
N ASP A 6 -0.12 -9.44 -11.36
CA ASP A 6 -0.87 -8.18 -11.44
C ASP A 6 -0.45 -7.20 -10.33
N LEU A 7 -0.20 -7.70 -9.11
CA LEU A 7 0.28 -6.86 -8.03
C LEU A 7 1.68 -6.31 -8.31
N VAL A 8 2.60 -7.12 -8.83
CA VAL A 8 3.98 -6.68 -9.13
C VAL A 8 4.00 -5.51 -10.13
N ARG A 9 3.01 -5.41 -11.03
CA ARG A 9 2.93 -4.29 -11.99
C ARG A 9 2.40 -2.99 -11.39
N ILE A 10 1.64 -3.09 -10.30
CA ILE A 10 0.98 -1.94 -9.65
C ILE A 10 1.79 -1.44 -8.45
N ILE A 11 2.56 -2.34 -7.82
CA ILE A 11 3.43 -2.02 -6.69
C ILE A 11 4.54 -1.09 -7.18
N GLN A 12 4.57 0.13 -6.61
CA GLN A 12 5.73 1.00 -6.76
C GLN A 12 6.73 0.69 -5.64
N PRO A 13 8.04 0.63 -5.94
CA PRO A 13 9.07 0.34 -4.95
C PRO A 13 9.01 1.27 -3.74
N ASP A 14 8.66 2.54 -3.96
CA ASP A 14 8.55 3.58 -2.93
C ASP A 14 7.48 3.30 -1.85
N PHE A 15 6.57 2.36 -2.11
CA PHE A 15 5.52 1.95 -1.18
C PHE A 15 5.73 0.54 -0.62
N VAL A 16 6.90 -0.06 -0.84
CA VAL A 16 7.29 -1.35 -0.24
C VAL A 16 8.28 -1.09 0.89
N TYR A 17 7.88 -1.47 2.10
CA TYR A 17 8.72 -1.37 3.28
C TYR A 17 9.11 -2.77 3.72
N VAL A 18 10.39 -2.93 4.07
CA VAL A 18 10.94 -4.17 4.64
C VAL A 18 11.46 -3.82 6.03
N ALA A 19 11.06 -4.61 7.03
CA ALA A 19 11.57 -4.50 8.38
C ALA A 19 12.76 -5.44 8.50
N GLU A 20 13.90 -4.90 8.89
CA GLU A 20 15.11 -5.68 9.18
C GLU A 20 15.43 -5.61 10.67
N LYS A 21 15.90 -6.72 11.23
CA LYS A 21 16.42 -6.81 12.59
C LYS A 21 17.66 -7.69 12.57
N ASN A 22 18.78 -7.19 13.10
CA ASN A 22 20.06 -7.90 13.09
C ASN A 22 20.45 -8.40 11.68
N ASN A 23 20.32 -7.54 10.65
CA ASN A 23 20.56 -7.88 9.23
C ASN A 23 19.70 -9.03 8.69
N LYS A 24 18.55 -9.32 9.30
CA LYS A 24 17.59 -10.30 8.79
C LYS A 24 16.25 -9.62 8.51
N PRO A 25 15.65 -9.85 7.33
CA PRO A 25 14.31 -9.35 7.05
C PRO A 25 13.30 -10.10 7.93
N VAL A 26 12.62 -9.38 8.80
CA VAL A 26 11.66 -9.91 9.78
C VAL A 26 10.22 -9.59 9.43
N GLY A 27 9.98 -8.67 8.51
CA GLY A 27 8.64 -8.33 8.02
C GLY A 27 8.63 -7.50 6.74
N PHE A 28 7.46 -7.38 6.14
CA PHE A 28 7.22 -6.54 4.97
C PHE A 28 5.86 -5.86 5.04
N MET A 29 5.76 -4.71 4.38
CA MET A 29 4.51 -3.98 4.18
C MET A 29 4.45 -3.45 2.76
N ILE A 30 3.36 -3.76 2.07
CA ILE A 30 3.06 -3.29 0.72
C ILE A 30 1.92 -2.29 0.82
N CYS A 31 2.18 -1.06 0.41
CA CYS A 31 1.22 0.02 0.38
C CYS A 31 0.88 0.43 -1.06
N ILE A 32 -0.31 1.01 -1.25
CA ILE A 32 -0.70 1.69 -2.48
C ILE A 32 -1.32 3.05 -2.15
N PRO A 33 -1.23 4.04 -3.05
CA PRO A 33 -1.94 5.30 -2.89
C PRO A 33 -3.46 5.05 -2.81
N ASN A 34 -4.12 5.72 -1.87
CA ASN A 34 -5.54 5.53 -1.60
C ASN A 34 -6.44 6.20 -2.66
N MET A 35 -6.76 5.46 -3.73
CA MET A 35 -7.64 5.94 -4.80
C MET A 35 -9.06 6.29 -4.32
N ASN A 36 -9.50 5.79 -3.15
CA ASN A 36 -10.82 6.10 -2.62
C ASN A 36 -10.96 7.59 -2.27
N GLU A 37 -9.88 8.31 -1.97
CA GLU A 37 -9.95 9.77 -1.76
C GLU A 37 -10.53 10.51 -2.96
N ILE A 38 -10.23 10.04 -4.16
CA ILE A 38 -10.73 10.63 -5.41
C ILE A 38 -12.13 10.10 -5.73
N LEU A 39 -12.31 8.79 -5.55
CA LEU A 39 -13.51 8.07 -6.00
C LEU A 39 -14.69 8.17 -5.03
N ILE A 40 -14.49 8.59 -3.78
CA ILE A 40 -15.58 8.77 -2.81
C ILE A 40 -16.67 9.74 -3.30
N HIS A 41 -16.29 10.69 -4.17
CA HIS A 41 -17.22 11.63 -4.77
C HIS A 41 -18.03 11.04 -5.95
N ASN A 42 -17.76 9.80 -6.37
CA ASN A 42 -18.53 9.08 -7.39
C ASN A 42 -19.71 8.33 -6.75
N LYS A 43 -20.78 9.06 -6.43
CA LYS A 43 -21.99 8.51 -5.78
C LYS A 43 -22.70 7.39 -6.56
N ARG A 44 -22.49 7.29 -7.88
CA ARG A 44 -23.12 6.28 -8.75
C ARG A 44 -22.26 5.03 -8.97
N GLY A 45 -21.06 4.94 -8.40
CA GLY A 45 -20.14 3.80 -8.60
C GLY A 45 -19.63 3.62 -10.05
N ARG A 46 -19.99 4.52 -10.96
CA ARG A 46 -19.59 4.46 -12.38
C ARG A 46 -18.24 5.16 -12.56
N LEU A 47 -17.25 4.41 -13.04
CA LEU A 47 -15.93 4.94 -13.41
C LEU A 47 -15.98 5.81 -14.67
N LEU A 48 -16.88 5.49 -15.62
CA LEU A 48 -16.99 6.22 -16.88
C LEU A 48 -18.24 7.12 -16.93
N PRO A 49 -18.18 8.29 -17.62
CA PRO A 49 -16.99 8.90 -18.23
C PRO A 49 -16.19 9.79 -17.26
N TRP A 50 -16.87 10.39 -16.27
CA TRP A 50 -16.30 11.43 -15.39
C TRP A 50 -15.33 10.91 -14.33
N GLY A 51 -15.47 9.65 -13.91
CA GLY A 51 -14.61 9.05 -12.88
C GLY A 51 -13.16 8.85 -13.35
N ILE A 52 -12.96 8.50 -14.62
CA ILE A 52 -11.62 8.33 -15.22
C ILE A 52 -10.87 9.67 -15.24
N PHE A 53 -11.54 10.76 -15.60
CA PHE A 53 -10.95 12.10 -15.62
C PHE A 53 -10.56 12.53 -14.20
N ARG A 54 -11.43 12.25 -13.21
CA ARG A 54 -11.10 12.51 -11.80
C ARG A 54 -9.89 11.72 -11.33
N LEU A 55 -9.75 10.45 -11.72
CA LEU A 55 -8.58 9.65 -11.39
C LEU A 55 -7.31 10.21 -12.03
N TRP A 56 -7.37 10.60 -13.30
CA TRP A 56 -6.20 11.11 -14.01
C TRP A 56 -5.71 12.45 -13.45
N PHE A 57 -6.61 13.41 -13.23
CA PHE A 57 -6.27 14.73 -12.67
C PHE A 57 -6.08 14.73 -11.15
N GLY A 58 -6.68 13.76 -10.45
CA GLY A 58 -6.68 13.67 -8.99
C GLY A 58 -5.53 12.83 -8.42
N LYS A 59 -4.80 12.05 -9.25
CA LYS A 59 -3.74 11.15 -8.79
C LYS A 59 -2.67 11.85 -7.95
N SER A 60 -2.30 13.09 -8.29
CA SER A 60 -1.32 13.89 -7.54
C SER A 60 -1.87 14.48 -6.22
N LYS A 61 -3.19 14.44 -6.01
CA LYS A 61 -3.85 14.98 -4.81
C LYS A 61 -4.03 13.95 -3.70
N ILE A 62 -3.72 12.66 -3.96
CA ILE A 62 -3.83 11.59 -2.97
C ILE A 62 -2.78 11.84 -1.88
N LYS A 63 -3.24 11.97 -0.63
CA LYS A 63 -2.36 12.22 0.52
C LYS A 63 -2.20 11.02 1.43
N THR A 64 -3.06 10.01 1.30
CA THR A 64 -3.03 8.81 2.13
C THR A 64 -2.63 7.58 1.34
N ILE A 65 -2.00 6.64 2.05
CA ILE A 65 -1.66 5.32 1.54
C ILE A 65 -2.53 4.28 2.24
N ARG A 66 -2.79 3.17 1.54
CA ARG A 66 -3.51 2.01 2.04
C ARG A 66 -2.58 0.81 2.05
N VAL A 67 -2.53 0.11 3.17
CA VAL A 67 -1.82 -1.17 3.29
C VAL A 67 -2.61 -2.24 2.56
N LEU A 68 -2.00 -2.87 1.55
CA LEU A 68 -2.57 -4.03 0.84
C LEU A 68 -2.22 -5.34 1.54
N ALA A 69 -0.97 -5.46 1.96
CA ALA A 69 -0.45 -6.65 2.61
C ALA A 69 0.61 -6.26 3.62
N MET A 70 0.60 -6.93 4.76
CA MET A 70 1.64 -6.85 5.78
C MET A 70 1.90 -8.25 6.31
N GLY A 71 3.17 -8.57 6.56
CA GLY A 71 3.55 -9.83 7.15
C GLY A 71 4.74 -9.65 8.08
N VAL A 72 4.70 -10.31 9.23
CA VAL A 72 5.81 -10.40 10.19
C VAL A 72 6.01 -11.87 10.53
N ILE A 73 7.27 -12.29 10.63
CA ILE A 73 7.64 -13.64 11.06
C ILE A 73 7.12 -13.87 12.49
N GLU A 74 6.57 -15.06 12.75
CA GLU A 74 5.84 -15.34 14.00
C GLU A 74 6.64 -15.05 15.28
N GLY A 75 7.95 -15.31 15.27
CA GLY A 75 8.85 -15.04 16.41
C GLY A 75 9.10 -13.55 16.69
N TYR A 76 8.67 -12.67 15.79
CA TYR A 76 8.83 -11.21 15.88
C TYR A 76 7.49 -10.46 16.00
N ARG A 77 6.36 -11.19 16.04
CA ARG A 77 5.04 -10.63 16.31
C ARG A 77 5.00 -10.05 17.74
N LYS A 78 4.18 -9.01 17.96
CA LYS A 78 4.04 -8.29 19.25
C LYS A 78 5.28 -7.51 19.75
N GLN A 79 6.35 -7.40 18.97
CA GLN A 79 7.53 -6.58 19.32
C GLN A 79 7.42 -5.10 18.88
N GLY A 80 6.22 -4.60 18.58
CA GLY A 80 6.02 -3.24 18.07
C GLY A 80 6.35 -3.04 16.58
N ILE A 81 6.93 -4.05 15.93
CA ILE A 81 7.27 -4.10 14.49
C ILE A 81 6.01 -3.97 13.60
N GLU A 82 4.85 -4.29 14.17
CA GLU A 82 3.53 -4.16 13.51
C GLU A 82 3.02 -2.71 13.48
N GLY A 83 3.57 -1.81 14.30
CA GLY A 83 3.02 -0.47 14.54
C GLY A 83 3.59 0.63 13.65
N PHE A 84 4.90 0.66 13.43
CA PHE A 84 5.56 1.69 12.65
C PHE A 84 6.86 1.10 12.09
N TYR A 85 7.02 1.10 10.76
CA TYR A 85 8.33 0.90 10.14
C TYR A 85 9.13 2.16 10.41
N VAL A 86 9.81 2.18 11.55
CA VAL A 86 11.00 2.97 11.76
C VAL A 86 12.11 1.95 11.93
N GLN A 87 13.13 2.10 11.11
CA GLN A 87 14.42 1.42 11.19
C GLN A 87 14.80 1.27 12.68
N CYS A 88 14.61 0.07 13.23
CA CYS A 88 15.17 -0.25 14.53
C CYS A 88 16.61 -0.67 14.26
N ASP A 89 17.50 0.31 14.28
CA ASP A 89 18.88 0.07 14.67
C ASP A 89 18.91 -0.48 16.11
#